data_AF-A0A926BAX3-F1
#
_entry.id   AF-A0A926BAX3-F1
#
_cell.length_a   1.000
_cell.length_b   1.000
_cell.length_c   1.000
_cell.angle_alpha   90.00
_cell.angle_beta   90.00
_cell.angle_gamma   90.00
#
_symmetry.space_group_name_H-M   'P 1'
#
loop_
_entity.id
_entity.type
_entity.pdbx_description
1 polymer ?
#
loop_
_entity_poly.entity_id
_entity_poly.type
_entity_poly.pdbx_seq_one_letter_code
_entity_poly.pdbx_strand_id
1 'polypeptide(L)'
;MWTTWPGNSRRVTHVSVFLGAGLLAIAACSSSPAGKDQPPKLGPLCETRDPGPSPLRRLTRIEYARAVRDLIGPGLLDSSGLPPDERALGFDNNADVLGTSDLLIEQYQDLAERAASVVAADITRFVPCAAATADATCARTFVDSFGRRAWRRPLEATETGALMSVFTTGQA
;
A
#
# COMPACT_ATOMS: atom_id res chain seq x y z
N MET A 1 -39.38 23.62 -28.70
CA MET A 1 -40.60 23.20 -29.45
C MET A 1 -40.87 21.74 -29.05
N TRP A 2 -41.62 21.56 -27.94
CA TRP A 2 -42.52 20.44 -27.57
C TRP A 2 -41.93 19.01 -27.49
N THR A 3 -42.19 18.17 -26.50
CA THR A 3 -43.02 18.26 -25.29
C THR A 3 -42.66 17.05 -24.41
N THR A 4 -42.55 17.29 -23.12
CA THR A 4 -42.65 16.30 -22.05
C THR A 4 -44.00 15.57 -22.11
N TRP A 5 -44.04 14.27 -21.83
CA TRP A 5 -45.28 13.54 -21.51
C TRP A 5 -45.18 12.88 -20.12
N PRO A 6 -46.32 12.70 -19.44
CA PRO A 6 -46.49 13.00 -18.02
C PRO A 6 -46.43 11.78 -17.11
N GLY A 7 -46.40 12.08 -15.82
CA GLY A 7 -46.38 11.13 -14.73
C GLY A 7 -47.56 10.16 -14.71
N ASN A 8 -47.26 8.98 -14.19
CA ASN A 8 -48.25 8.02 -13.70
C ASN A 8 -47.86 7.71 -12.26
N SER A 9 -48.42 8.48 -11.33
CA SER A 9 -48.39 8.20 -9.90
C SER A 9 -49.29 7.00 -9.62
N ARG A 10 -48.71 5.81 -9.45
CA ARG A 10 -49.43 4.68 -8.87
C ARG A 10 -49.00 4.48 -7.44
N ARG A 11 -49.92 4.83 -6.54
CA ARG A 11 -49.92 4.46 -5.12
C ARG A 11 -49.80 2.94 -5.04
N VAL A 12 -48.73 2.44 -4.44
CA VAL A 12 -48.63 1.03 -4.09
C VAL A 12 -49.17 0.89 -2.68
N THR A 13 -50.42 0.45 -2.59
CA THR A 13 -51.06 -0.02 -1.36
C THR A 13 -50.32 -1.26 -0.84
N HIS A 14 -50.01 -1.24 0.46
CA HIS A 14 -49.43 -2.34 1.21
C HIS A 14 -50.26 -3.62 1.07
N VAL A 15 -49.63 -4.70 0.60
CA VAL A 15 -50.15 -6.06 0.74
C VAL A 15 -49.16 -6.80 1.64
N SER A 16 -49.54 -6.92 2.90
CA SER A 16 -48.85 -7.74 3.89
C SER A 16 -49.21 -9.20 3.65
N VAL A 17 -48.25 -10.00 3.16
CA VAL A 17 -48.33 -11.47 3.21
C VAL A 17 -47.20 -11.94 4.11
N PHE A 18 -47.56 -12.26 5.35
CA PHE A 18 -46.77 -13.12 6.22
C PHE A 18 -47.12 -14.56 5.87
N LEU A 19 -46.14 -15.36 5.46
CA LEU A 19 -45.93 -16.76 5.87
C LEU A 19 -44.71 -17.32 5.11
N GLY A 20 -43.68 -17.73 5.86
CA GLY A 20 -42.54 -18.46 5.29
C GLY A 20 -41.23 -18.16 5.99
N ALA A 21 -41.11 -18.61 7.24
CA ALA A 21 -39.82 -18.67 7.93
C ALA A 21 -38.94 -19.78 7.29
N GLY A 22 -38.28 -19.43 6.18
CA GLY A 22 -37.14 -20.15 5.65
C GLY A 22 -35.89 -19.33 5.97
N LEU A 23 -35.19 -19.64 7.06
CA LEU A 23 -33.86 -19.09 7.33
C LEU A 23 -32.89 -19.63 6.27
N LEU A 24 -32.73 -18.90 5.17
CA LEU A 24 -31.52 -18.98 4.37
C LEU A 24 -30.45 -18.19 5.13
N ALA A 25 -29.65 -18.88 5.95
CA ALA A 25 -28.51 -18.29 6.61
C ALA A 25 -27.45 -17.95 5.54
N ILE A 26 -27.55 -16.75 4.97
CA ILE A 26 -26.42 -16.14 4.26
C ILE A 26 -25.40 -15.85 5.36
N ALA A 27 -24.37 -16.68 5.44
CA ALA A 27 -23.26 -16.46 6.35
C ALA A 27 -22.57 -15.14 5.96
N ALA A 28 -23.01 -14.05 6.58
CA ALA A 28 -22.28 -12.80 6.58
C ALA A 28 -20.93 -13.06 7.25
N CYS A 29 -19.83 -12.70 6.59
CA CYS A 29 -18.53 -12.63 7.23
C CYS A 29 -18.58 -11.52 8.28
N SER A 30 -19.00 -11.85 9.49
CA SER A 30 -18.83 -10.99 10.66
C SER A 30 -17.36 -11.02 11.06
N SER A 31 -16.68 -9.89 10.90
CA SER A 31 -15.37 -9.68 11.51
C SER A 31 -15.56 -9.45 13.01
N SER A 32 -15.55 -10.53 13.79
CA SER A 32 -15.41 -10.44 15.24
C SER A 32 -13.95 -10.11 15.58
N PRO A 33 -13.67 -9.05 16.35
CA PRO A 33 -12.33 -8.78 16.84
C PRO A 33 -12.03 -9.68 18.06
N ALA A 34 -10.76 -10.04 18.21
CA ALA A 34 -10.16 -10.74 19.34
C ALA A 34 -10.41 -12.26 19.42
N GLY A 35 -9.64 -13.01 18.64
CA GLY A 35 -9.20 -14.37 18.96
C GLY A 35 -7.68 -14.39 18.86
N LYS A 36 -7.00 -14.89 19.89
CA LYS A 36 -5.54 -14.92 20.06
C LYS A 36 -4.81 -15.23 18.76
N ASP A 37 -3.67 -14.58 18.52
CA ASP A 37 -2.74 -14.79 17.41
C ASP A 37 -2.26 -16.25 17.36
N GLN A 38 -3.16 -17.14 16.94
CA GLN A 38 -2.83 -18.51 16.68
C GLN A 38 -2.35 -18.51 15.24
N PRO A 39 -1.07 -18.80 14.98
CA PRO A 39 -0.57 -18.88 13.62
C PRO A 39 -1.51 -19.81 12.83
N PRO A 40 -1.85 -19.46 11.59
CA PRO A 40 -2.77 -20.25 10.79
C PRO A 40 -2.30 -21.71 10.81
N LYS A 41 -3.21 -22.64 11.09
CA LYS A 41 -2.89 -24.06 11.09
C LYS A 41 -2.32 -24.41 9.72
N LEU A 42 -1.02 -24.66 9.71
CA LEU A 42 -0.27 -25.08 8.54
C LEU A 42 -0.96 -26.33 7.96
N GLY A 43 -1.33 -26.29 6.69
CA GLY A 43 -1.99 -27.41 6.02
C GLY A 43 -1.09 -28.65 5.91
N PRO A 44 -1.61 -29.80 5.47
CA PRO A 44 -0.87 -31.07 5.40
C PRO A 44 0.37 -31.04 4.47
N LEU A 45 0.60 -29.96 3.73
CA LEU A 45 1.81 -29.73 2.92
C LEU A 45 2.99 -29.14 3.71
N CYS A 46 2.80 -28.79 4.97
CA CYS A 46 3.75 -28.03 5.77
C CYS A 46 4.42 -28.85 6.89
N GLU A 47 4.14 -30.15 7.00
CA GLU A 47 4.70 -30.99 8.07
C GLU A 47 6.16 -31.43 7.79
N THR A 48 6.65 -31.37 6.55
CA THR A 48 8.00 -31.83 6.19
C THR A 48 8.66 -31.08 5.02
N ARG A 49 8.62 -29.75 5.00
CA ARG A 49 9.48 -28.96 4.12
C ARG A 49 10.21 -27.88 4.89
N ASP A 50 11.51 -28.12 5.12
CA ASP A 50 12.46 -27.05 5.41
C ASP A 50 12.73 -26.30 4.10
N PRO A 51 12.26 -25.04 3.94
CA PRO A 51 12.50 -24.28 2.72
C PRO A 51 13.97 -23.87 2.54
N GLY A 52 14.82 -24.18 3.53
CA GLY A 52 16.18 -23.68 3.61
C GLY A 52 16.23 -22.21 4.05
N PRO A 53 17.42 -21.62 4.09
CA PRO A 53 17.60 -20.24 4.49
C PRO A 53 16.85 -19.26 3.57
N SER A 54 16.21 -18.26 4.17
CA SER A 54 15.61 -17.12 3.47
C SER A 54 16.31 -15.83 3.89
N PRO A 55 17.55 -15.57 3.41
CA PRO A 55 18.29 -14.39 3.80
C PRO A 55 17.58 -13.10 3.35
N LEU A 56 17.79 -12.02 4.11
CA LEU A 56 17.38 -10.70 3.66
C LEU A 56 18.20 -10.30 2.44
N ARG A 57 17.52 -9.76 1.44
CA ARG A 57 18.12 -9.40 0.16
C ARG A 57 17.82 -7.95 -0.16
N ARG A 58 18.85 -7.18 -0.49
CA ARG A 58 18.69 -5.86 -1.08
C ARG A 58 18.00 -5.98 -2.45
N LEU A 59 17.10 -5.05 -2.76
CA LEU A 59 16.53 -4.91 -4.11
C LEU A 59 17.63 -4.53 -5.11
N THR A 60 17.63 -5.15 -6.29
CA THR A 60 18.51 -4.71 -7.39
C THR A 60 18.20 -3.27 -7.79
N ARG A 61 19.13 -2.55 -8.44
CA ARG A 61 18.89 -1.16 -8.88
C ARG A 61 17.67 -1.01 -9.78
N ILE A 62 17.36 -2.05 -10.56
CA ILE A 62 16.19 -2.11 -11.44
C ILE A 62 14.92 -2.35 -10.62
N GLU A 63 14.97 -3.27 -9.65
CA GLU A 63 13.83 -3.53 -8.77
C GLU A 63 13.50 -2.34 -7.87
N TYR A 64 14.50 -1.67 -7.32
CA TYR A 64 14.33 -0.45 -6.56
C TYR A 64 13.65 0.64 -7.40
N ALA A 65 14.13 0.89 -8.63
CA ALA A 65 13.49 1.86 -9.51
C ALA A 65 12.05 1.49 -9.86
N ARG A 66 11.75 0.19 -10.04
CA ARG A 66 10.38 -0.28 -10.26
C ARG A 66 9.51 -0.13 -9.02
N ALA A 67 10.06 -0.34 -7.83
CA ALA A 67 9.35 -0.16 -6.57
C ALA A 67 9.00 1.32 -6.34
N VAL A 68 9.94 2.23 -6.53
CA VAL A 68 9.67 3.67 -6.44
C VAL A 68 8.69 4.10 -7.52
N ARG A 69 8.86 3.64 -8.77
CA ARG A 69 7.90 3.89 -9.85
C ARG A 69 6.50 3.43 -9.50
N ASP A 70 6.34 2.28 -8.84
CA ASP A 70 5.02 1.86 -8.39
C ASP A 70 4.46 2.91 -7.45
N LEU A 71 5.18 3.25 -6.37
CA LEU A 71 4.69 4.14 -5.32
C LEU A 71 4.31 5.54 -5.81
N ILE A 72 5.18 6.18 -6.60
CA ILE A 72 5.06 7.59 -6.98
C ILE A 72 4.87 7.79 -8.50
N GLY A 73 4.81 6.73 -9.30
CA GLY A 73 4.61 6.82 -10.75
C GLY A 73 5.91 6.95 -11.56
N PRO A 74 5.80 6.96 -12.90
CA PRO A 74 6.95 6.95 -13.81
C PRO A 74 7.68 8.30 -13.89
N GLY A 75 8.96 8.24 -14.25
CA GLY A 75 9.78 9.40 -14.59
C GLY A 75 10.36 10.16 -13.40
N LEU A 76 10.21 9.65 -12.18
CA LEU A 76 10.65 10.34 -10.95
C LEU A 76 11.99 9.89 -10.39
N LEU A 77 12.55 8.79 -10.92
CA LEU A 77 13.78 8.22 -10.41
C LEU A 77 14.58 7.58 -11.55
N ASP A 78 15.83 8.03 -11.68
CA ASP A 78 16.83 7.43 -12.57
C ASP A 78 17.86 6.67 -11.73
N SER A 79 17.81 5.34 -11.79
CA SER A 79 18.76 4.47 -11.08
C SER A 79 19.99 4.11 -11.91
N SER A 80 20.16 4.67 -13.11
CA SER A 80 21.32 4.37 -13.97
C SER A 80 22.64 4.82 -13.36
N GLY A 81 22.62 5.82 -12.48
CA GLY A 81 23.78 6.29 -11.72
C GLY A 81 24.24 5.35 -10.60
N LEU A 82 23.43 4.35 -10.22
CA LEU A 82 23.84 3.33 -9.25
C LEU A 82 24.79 2.32 -9.92
N PRO A 83 25.82 1.85 -9.18
CA PRO A 83 26.68 0.75 -9.62
C PRO A 83 25.87 -0.46 -10.11
N PRO A 84 26.38 -1.22 -11.09
CA PRO A 84 25.74 -2.45 -11.52
C PRO A 84 25.68 -3.46 -10.37
N ASP A 85 24.55 -4.16 -10.23
CA ASP A 85 24.39 -5.21 -9.22
C ASP A 85 25.29 -6.42 -9.53
N GLU A 86 25.77 -7.08 -8.48
CA GLU A 86 26.59 -8.27 -8.54
C GLU A 86 25.84 -9.44 -9.20
N ARG A 87 26.56 -10.24 -10.00
CA ARG A 87 25.99 -11.40 -10.71
C ARG A 87 26.62 -12.69 -10.25
N ALA A 88 25.78 -13.67 -9.92
CA ALA A 88 26.20 -15.04 -9.65
C ALA A 88 25.25 -16.03 -10.31
N LEU A 89 25.80 -17.11 -10.87
CA LEU A 89 25.03 -18.16 -11.54
C LEU A 89 24.13 -17.64 -12.69
N GLY A 90 24.50 -16.52 -13.30
CA GLY A 90 23.72 -15.86 -14.36
C GLY A 90 22.60 -14.94 -13.88
N PHE A 91 22.41 -14.80 -12.57
CA PHE A 91 21.38 -13.95 -11.96
C PHE A 91 22.01 -12.73 -11.28
N ASP A 92 21.34 -11.58 -11.38
CA ASP A 92 21.69 -10.34 -10.67
C ASP A 92 20.91 -10.18 -9.37
N ASN A 93 20.14 -11.20 -8.98
CA ASN A 93 19.28 -11.16 -7.82
C ASN A 93 19.63 -12.17 -6.72
N ASN A 94 20.88 -12.61 -6.66
CA ASN A 94 21.34 -13.61 -5.70
C ASN A 94 21.71 -12.93 -4.35
N ALA A 95 21.06 -13.36 -3.27
CA ALA A 95 21.24 -12.77 -1.94
C ALA A 95 22.64 -12.98 -1.34
N ASP A 96 23.36 -14.04 -1.74
CA ASP A 96 24.67 -14.37 -1.17
C ASP A 96 25.79 -13.45 -1.67
N VAL A 97 25.58 -12.78 -2.81
CA VAL A 97 26.60 -11.94 -3.47
C VAL A 97 26.23 -10.46 -3.53
N LEU A 98 24.96 -10.12 -3.27
CA LEU A 98 24.51 -8.73 -3.26
C LEU A 98 24.98 -8.04 -1.99
N GLY A 99 26.15 -7.40 -2.09
CA GLY A 99 26.74 -6.61 -1.03
C GLY A 99 26.05 -5.26 -0.84
N THR A 100 26.34 -4.66 0.30
CA THR A 100 26.11 -3.24 0.56
C THR A 100 27.39 -2.62 1.09
N SER A 101 27.70 -1.41 0.62
CA SER A 101 28.75 -0.55 1.16
C SER A 101 28.12 0.75 1.63
N ASP A 102 28.79 1.47 2.52
CA ASP A 102 28.31 2.76 3.02
C ASP A 102 28.02 3.73 1.86
N LEU A 103 28.96 3.81 0.90
CA LEU A 103 28.79 4.63 -0.31
C LEU A 103 27.54 4.24 -1.13
N LEU A 104 27.24 2.94 -1.23
CA LEU A 104 26.05 2.49 -1.96
C LEU A 104 24.77 2.93 -1.22
N ILE A 105 24.75 2.82 0.10
CA ILE A 105 23.61 3.25 0.93
C ILE A 105 23.39 4.76 0.80
N GLU A 106 24.46 5.56 0.85
CA GLU A 106 24.41 7.01 0.63
C GLU A 106 23.81 7.35 -0.74
N GLN A 107 24.22 6.66 -1.80
CA GLN A 107 23.66 6.87 -3.14
C GLN A 107 22.17 6.50 -3.24
N TYR A 108 21.73 5.45 -2.54
CA TYR A 108 20.30 5.12 -2.46
C TYR A 108 19.52 6.17 -1.67
N GLN A 109 20.09 6.71 -0.59
CA GLN A 109 19.48 7.77 0.20
C GLN A 109 19.35 9.05 -0.63
N ASP A 110 20.42 9.50 -1.30
CA ASP A 110 20.40 10.65 -2.20
C ASP A 110 19.30 10.51 -3.26
N LEU A 111 19.15 9.31 -3.82
CA LEU A 111 18.15 9.04 -4.83
C LEU A 111 16.73 9.07 -4.27
N ALA A 112 16.53 8.58 -3.05
CA ALA A 112 15.26 8.67 -2.33
C ALA A 112 14.89 10.14 -2.02
N GLU A 113 15.86 10.94 -1.57
CA GLU A 113 15.67 12.37 -1.29
C GLU A 113 15.34 13.16 -2.56
N ARG A 114 16.00 12.86 -3.69
CA ARG A 114 15.66 13.43 -5.00
C ARG A 114 14.24 13.06 -5.42
N ALA A 115 13.83 11.82 -5.26
CA ALA A 115 12.46 11.41 -5.56
C ALA A 115 11.44 12.13 -4.66
N ALA A 116 11.75 12.26 -3.36
CA ALA A 116 10.91 12.97 -2.40
C ALA A 116 10.79 14.47 -2.73
N SER A 117 11.88 15.12 -3.19
CA SER A 117 11.84 16.54 -3.55
C SER A 117 10.97 16.81 -4.78
N VAL A 118 10.97 15.90 -5.77
CA VAL A 118 10.07 16.01 -6.93
C VAL A 118 8.61 15.82 -6.51
N VAL A 119 8.33 14.88 -5.60
CA VAL A 119 6.98 14.69 -5.04
C VAL A 119 6.53 15.92 -4.28
N ALA A 120 7.40 16.50 -3.45
CA ALA A 120 7.10 17.69 -2.66
C ALA A 120 6.82 18.92 -3.54
N ALA A 121 7.51 19.06 -4.67
CA ALA A 121 7.32 20.16 -5.62
C ALA A 121 5.93 20.16 -6.29
N ASP A 122 5.26 19.01 -6.38
CA ASP A 122 3.90 18.85 -6.91
C ASP A 122 3.06 17.97 -5.97
N ILE A 123 3.03 18.34 -4.68
CA ILE A 123 2.38 17.51 -3.66
C ILE A 123 0.89 17.28 -3.94
N THR A 124 0.21 18.22 -4.58
CA THR A 124 -1.22 18.12 -4.91
C THR A 124 -1.52 17.03 -5.93
N ARG A 125 -0.56 16.64 -6.77
CA ARG A 125 -0.70 15.48 -7.66
C ARG A 125 -0.74 14.16 -6.89
N PHE A 126 -0.01 14.08 -5.77
CA PHE A 126 0.11 12.87 -4.95
C PHE A 126 -0.87 12.84 -3.78
N VAL A 127 -1.26 14.03 -3.30
CA VAL A 127 -2.17 14.25 -2.17
C VAL A 127 -3.24 15.27 -2.59
N PRO A 128 -4.26 14.85 -3.38
CA PRO A 128 -5.23 15.80 -3.95
C PRO A 128 -6.01 16.61 -2.91
N CYS A 129 -6.26 16.06 -1.72
CA CYS A 129 -6.93 16.79 -0.65
C CYS A 129 -6.13 18.01 -0.15
N ALA A 130 -4.80 18.00 -0.31
CA ALA A 130 -3.94 19.10 0.10
C ALA A 130 -4.18 20.37 -0.73
N ALA A 131 -4.79 20.26 -1.92
CA ALA A 131 -5.21 21.41 -2.72
C ALA A 131 -6.36 22.19 -2.06
N ALA A 132 -7.19 21.53 -1.25
CA ALA A 132 -8.30 22.14 -0.54
C ALA A 132 -7.94 22.41 0.94
N THR A 133 -7.56 21.38 1.68
CA THR A 133 -7.12 21.48 3.08
C THR A 133 -5.94 20.54 3.35
N ALA A 134 -4.78 21.12 3.69
CA ALA A 134 -3.60 20.37 4.10
C ALA A 134 -3.61 20.08 5.61
N ASP A 135 -4.72 19.56 6.12
CA ASP A 135 -4.94 19.29 7.54
C ASP A 135 -4.56 17.85 7.94
N ALA A 136 -4.69 17.54 9.23
CA ALA A 136 -4.36 16.22 9.78
C ALA A 136 -5.23 15.08 9.20
N THR A 137 -6.46 15.38 8.75
CA THR A 137 -7.35 14.38 8.13
C THR A 137 -6.86 14.03 6.73
N CYS A 138 -6.48 15.04 5.95
CA CYS A 138 -5.86 14.84 4.65
C CYS A 138 -4.54 14.07 4.77
N ALA A 139 -3.67 14.45 5.71
CA ALA A 139 -2.42 13.75 5.96
C ALA A 139 -2.64 12.29 6.38
N ARG A 140 -3.60 12.02 7.27
CA ARG A 140 -3.94 10.65 7.68
C ARG A 140 -4.41 9.80 6.49
N THR A 141 -5.26 10.37 5.63
CA THR A 141 -5.76 9.70 4.43
C THR A 141 -4.61 9.35 3.47
N PHE A 142 -3.65 10.26 3.31
CA PHE A 142 -2.45 10.01 2.53
C PHE A 142 -1.61 8.89 3.16
N VAL A 143 -1.31 8.97 4.45
CA VAL A 143 -0.49 7.95 5.14
C VAL A 143 -1.14 6.56 5.05
N ASP A 144 -2.46 6.44 5.21
CA ASP A 144 -3.15 5.15 5.15
C ASP A 144 -3.15 4.54 3.74
N SER A 145 -3.32 5.37 2.71
CA SER A 145 -3.36 4.92 1.32
C SER A 145 -1.97 4.66 0.74
N PHE A 146 -1.04 5.58 0.94
CA PHE A 146 0.35 5.46 0.49
C PHE A 146 1.12 4.43 1.31
N GLY A 147 1.00 4.48 2.64
CA GLY A 147 1.73 3.61 3.56
C GLY A 147 1.47 2.14 3.27
N ARG A 148 0.21 1.73 3.04
CA ARG A 148 -0.12 0.32 2.74
C ARG A 148 0.66 -0.21 1.54
N ARG A 149 0.90 0.63 0.53
CA ARG A 149 1.64 0.27 -0.68
C ARG A 149 3.14 0.24 -0.41
N ALA A 150 3.65 1.24 0.32
CA ALA A 150 5.06 1.33 0.69
C ALA A 150 5.51 0.18 1.60
N TRP A 151 4.73 -0.15 2.63
CA TRP A 151 4.99 -1.25 3.56
C TRP A 151 4.60 -2.62 3.01
N ARG A 152 3.78 -2.64 1.94
CA ARG A 152 3.18 -3.87 1.37
C ARG A 152 2.37 -4.69 2.37
N ARG A 153 1.93 -4.05 3.46
CA ARG A 153 1.07 -4.57 4.51
C ARG A 153 0.27 -3.43 5.14
N PRO A 154 -0.81 -3.72 5.89
CA PRO A 154 -1.42 -2.69 6.74
C PRO A 154 -0.39 -2.10 7.70
N LEU A 155 -0.42 -0.78 7.87
CA LEU A 155 0.42 -0.09 8.84
C LEU A 155 -0.06 -0.41 10.26
N GLU A 156 0.89 -0.59 11.16
CA GLU A 156 0.63 -0.62 12.58
C GLU A 156 0.26 0.77 13.11
N ALA A 157 -0.41 0.79 14.26
CA ALA A 157 -0.80 2.06 14.90
C ALA A 157 0.43 2.91 15.26
N THR A 158 1.52 2.27 15.68
CA THR A 158 2.81 2.91 16.00
C THR A 158 3.45 3.54 14.77
N GLU A 159 3.48 2.81 13.64
CA GLU A 159 4.02 3.29 12.37
C GLU A 159 3.24 4.50 11.87
N THR A 160 1.91 4.44 11.93
CA THR A 160 1.13 5.60 11.52
C THR A 160 1.31 6.79 12.45
N GLY A 161 1.36 6.54 13.76
CA GLY A 161 1.64 7.59 14.75
C GLY A 161 2.97 8.31 14.49
N ALA A 162 4.03 7.55 14.16
CA ALA A 162 5.33 8.10 13.80
C ALA A 162 5.26 8.98 12.54
N LEU A 163 4.59 8.52 11.48
CA LEU A 163 4.42 9.29 10.25
C LEU A 163 3.59 10.57 10.47
N MET A 164 2.53 10.50 11.29
CA MET A 164 1.76 11.69 11.67
C MET A 164 2.58 12.67 12.52
N SER A 165 3.53 12.18 13.33
CA SER A 165 4.47 13.04 14.07
C SER A 165 5.40 13.82 13.14
N VAL A 166 5.81 13.24 12.01
CA VAL A 166 6.58 13.95 10.98
C VAL A 166 5.74 15.06 10.37
N PHE A 167 4.48 14.78 10.03
CA PHE A 167 3.55 15.79 9.53
C PHE A 167 3.37 16.97 10.49
N THR A 168 3.14 16.70 11.78
CA THR A 168 2.99 17.78 12.77
C THR A 168 4.26 18.59 12.95
N THR A 169 5.44 17.95 12.82
CA THR A 169 6.73 18.66 12.89
C THR A 169 6.91 19.61 11.71
N GLY A 170 6.48 19.21 10.50
CA GLY A 170 6.55 20.06 9.31
C GLY A 170 5.52 21.19 9.27
N GLN A 171 4.56 21.22 10.19
CA GLN A 171 3.60 22.32 10.32
C GLN A 171 4.09 23.44 11.26
N ALA A 172 5.11 23.18 12.08
CA ALA A 172 5.69 24.13 13.02
C ALA A 172 6.68 25.08 12.32
#